data_AF-A0A1V4RTQ8-F1
#
_entry.id   AF-A0A1V4RTQ8-F1
#
_cell.length_a   1.000
_cell.length_b   1.000
_cell.length_c   1.000
_cell.angle_alpha   90.00
_cell.angle_beta   90.00
_cell.angle_gamma   90.00
#
_symmetry.space_group_name_H-M   'P 1'
#
loop_
_entity.id
_entity.type
_entity.pdbx_description
1 polymer ?
#
loop_
_entity_poly.entity_id
_entity_poly.type
_entity_poly.pdbx_seq_one_letter_code
_entity_poly.pdbx_strand_id
1 'polypeptide(L)'
;MNKKLRELLYRSFDADLKEEEKKVLADALSRSAELREEQRQIETVRQKLSATTASSFEPFFADRVMRRIYREQKPKSELESWFEPLMSIFRPIAVAAVFIILLLMSYNMISTKQISVQGALAISNVAVEEAFDPAVNLTVE
;
A
#
# COMPACT_ATOMS: atom_id res chain seq x y z
N MET A 1 6.12 53.99 -3.62
CA MET A 1 6.85 52.98 -4.43
C MET A 1 6.18 52.68 -5.78
N ASN A 2 6.90 52.78 -6.90
CA ASN A 2 6.39 52.50 -8.25
C ASN A 2 6.23 50.98 -8.48
N LYS A 3 4.99 50.51 -8.74
CA LYS A 3 4.68 49.08 -8.91
C LYS A 3 5.49 48.41 -10.02
N LYS A 4 5.73 49.12 -11.14
CA LYS A 4 6.49 48.58 -12.28
C LYS A 4 7.96 48.33 -11.96
N LEU A 5 8.58 49.18 -11.14
CA LEU A 5 9.98 49.00 -10.73
C LEU A 5 10.16 47.82 -9.79
N ARG A 6 9.17 47.57 -8.93
CA ARG A 6 9.16 46.42 -8.03
C ARG A 6 8.99 45.11 -8.79
N GLU A 7 8.09 45.08 -9.76
CA GLU A 7 7.93 43.94 -10.66
C GLU A 7 9.21 43.65 -11.44
N LEU A 8 9.91 44.71 -11.90
CA LEU A 8 11.20 44.58 -12.57
C LEU A 8 12.28 44.00 -11.64
N LEU A 9 12.30 44.44 -10.37
CA LEU A 9 13.19 43.90 -9.33
C LEU A 9 12.90 42.41 -9.07
N TYR A 10 11.63 42.02 -8.91
CA TYR A 10 11.30 40.60 -8.72
C TYR A 10 11.68 39.77 -9.94
N ARG A 11 11.42 40.27 -11.15
CA ARG A 11 11.78 39.55 -12.36
C ARG A 11 13.30 39.38 -12.52
N SER A 12 14.11 40.33 -12.05
CA SER A 12 15.57 40.19 -12.10
C SER A 12 16.11 39.02 -11.27
N PHE A 13 15.31 38.51 -10.33
CA PHE A 13 15.67 37.38 -9.50
C PHE A 13 15.26 36.02 -10.10
N ASP A 14 14.36 36.01 -11.09
CA ASP A 14 13.79 34.78 -11.67
C ASP A 14 14.21 34.57 -13.13
N ALA A 15 14.54 35.65 -13.85
CA ALA A 15 14.92 35.60 -15.26
C ALA A 15 15.97 36.65 -15.62
N ASP A 16 16.70 36.41 -16.71
CA ASP A 16 17.63 37.38 -17.26
C ASP A 16 16.89 38.59 -17.83
N LEU A 17 17.18 39.78 -17.29
CA LEU A 17 16.66 41.04 -17.81
C LEU A 17 17.38 41.45 -19.10
N LYS A 18 16.68 42.17 -19.98
CA LYS A 18 17.30 42.82 -21.13
C LYS A 18 18.23 43.95 -20.67
N GLU A 19 19.23 44.30 -21.48
CA GLU A 19 20.21 45.34 -21.13
C GLU A 19 19.57 46.71 -20.81
N GLU A 20 18.48 47.07 -21.51
CA GLU A 20 17.72 48.29 -21.22
C GLU A 20 17.07 48.25 -19.84
N GLU A 21 16.53 47.10 -19.46
CA GLU A 21 15.84 46.87 -18.20
C GLU A 21 16.82 46.84 -17.02
N LYS A 22 18.01 46.28 -17.22
CA LYS A 22 19.11 46.35 -16.24
C LYS A 22 19.51 47.79 -15.95
N LYS A 23 19.62 48.63 -16.98
CA LYS A 23 19.93 50.06 -16.82
C LYS A 23 18.83 50.80 -16.06
N VAL A 24 17.57 50.54 -16.38
CA VAL A 24 16.42 51.13 -15.68
C VAL A 24 16.38 50.70 -14.21
N LEU A 25 16.64 49.42 -13.92
CA LEU A 25 16.70 48.91 -12.56
C LEU A 25 17.87 49.50 -11.77
N ALA A 26 19.05 49.60 -12.38
CA ALA A 26 20.24 50.19 -11.75
C ALA A 26 20.04 51.67 -11.40
N ASP A 27 19.45 52.45 -12.32
CA ASP A 27 19.10 53.85 -12.08
C ASP A 27 18.05 53.96 -10.95
N ALA A 28 17.02 53.12 -10.96
CA ALA A 28 16.01 53.07 -9.91
C ALA A 28 16.58 52.71 -8.52
N LEU A 29 17.52 51.76 -8.45
CA LEU A 29 18.21 51.38 -7.22
C LEU A 29 19.12 52.51 -6.69
N SER A 30 19.75 53.29 -7.57
CA SER A 30 20.56 54.44 -7.15
C SER A 30 19.72 55.55 -6.52
N ARG A 31 18.48 55.74 -7.00
CA ARG A 31 17.59 56.85 -6.60
C ARG A 31 16.69 56.51 -5.41
N SER A 32 16.40 55.23 -5.17
CA SER A 32 15.47 54.79 -4.14
C SER A 32 16.16 53.97 -3.05
N ALA A 33 16.17 54.50 -1.83
CA ALA A 33 16.61 53.74 -0.66
C ALA A 33 15.66 52.58 -0.33
N GLU A 34 14.35 52.78 -0.56
CA GLU A 34 13.30 51.77 -0.33
C GLU A 34 13.51 50.53 -1.20
N LEU A 35 13.82 50.71 -2.50
CA LEU A 35 14.08 49.59 -3.43
C LEU A 35 15.36 48.83 -3.09
N ARG A 36 16.41 49.52 -2.61
CA ARG A 36 17.64 48.86 -2.16
C ARG A 36 17.42 48.01 -0.91
N GLU A 37 16.58 48.49 -0.01
CA GLU A 37 16.23 47.73 1.19
C GLU A 37 15.41 46.49 0.83
N GLU A 38 14.43 46.63 -0.06
CA GLU A 38 13.65 45.48 -0.58
C GLU A 38 14.55 44.45 -1.27
N GLN A 39 15.50 44.89 -2.11
CA GLN A 39 16.48 43.99 -2.74
C GLN A 39 17.29 43.22 -1.69
N ARG A 40 17.82 43.90 -0.68
CA ARG A 40 18.61 43.27 0.40
C ARG A 40 17.80 42.26 1.19
N GLN A 41 16.53 42.54 1.46
CA GLN A 41 15.65 41.61 2.17
C GLN A 41 15.45 40.32 1.37
N ILE A 42 15.19 40.43 0.06
CA ILE A 42 15.03 39.28 -0.83
C ILE A 42 16.31 38.45 -0.88
N GLU A 43 17.47 39.10 -1.06
CA GLU A 43 18.78 38.44 -1.05
C GLU A 43 19.05 37.71 0.26
N THR A 44 18.73 38.33 1.39
CA THR A 44 18.89 37.74 2.72
C THR A 44 18.03 36.49 2.90
N VAL A 45 16.76 36.54 2.47
CA VAL A 45 15.87 35.37 2.54
C VAL A 45 16.40 34.24 1.65
N ARG A 46 16.81 34.56 0.41
CA ARG A 46 17.36 33.58 -0.53
C ARG A 46 18.62 32.91 0.00
N GLN A 47 19.53 33.67 0.61
CA GLN A 47 20.74 33.12 1.24
C GLN A 47 20.42 32.20 2.42
N LYS A 48 19.46 32.58 3.26
CA LYS A 48 19.01 31.73 4.38
C LYS A 48 18.40 30.42 3.88
N LEU A 49 17.57 30.49 2.83
CA LEU A 49 16.98 29.31 2.23
C LEU A 49 18.04 28.40 1.62
N SER A 50 18.96 28.92 0.81
CA SER A 50 20.01 28.13 0.17
C SER A 50 20.94 27.44 1.19
N ALA A 51 21.27 28.12 2.28
CA ALA A 51 22.04 27.54 3.38
C ALA A 51 21.28 26.39 4.08
N THR A 52 19.95 26.48 4.18
CA THR A 52 19.12 25.51 4.89
C THR A 52 18.78 24.30 4.02
N THR A 53 18.57 24.49 2.71
CA THR A 53 18.12 23.43 1.78
C THR A 53 19.07 22.24 1.73
N ALA A 54 20.39 22.47 1.79
CA ALA A 54 21.38 21.40 1.80
C ALA A 54 21.24 20.45 3.02
N SER A 55 20.64 20.93 4.10
CA SER A 55 20.40 20.18 5.36
C SER A 55 18.92 19.83 5.60
N SER A 56 18.00 20.30 4.75
CA SER A 56 16.55 20.16 4.96
C SER A 56 16.03 18.77 4.67
N PHE A 57 16.78 17.97 3.92
CA PHE A 57 16.43 16.59 3.61
C PHE A 57 17.34 15.65 4.38
N GLU A 58 16.73 14.76 5.17
CA GLU A 58 17.45 13.66 5.79
C GLU A 58 18.14 12.78 4.73
N PRO A 59 19.23 12.07 5.09
CA PRO A 59 19.92 11.16 4.19
C PRO A 59 18.98 10.18 3.48
N PHE A 60 19.27 9.90 2.21
CA PHE A 60 18.50 8.95 1.38
C PHE A 60 17.02 9.34 1.19
N PHE A 61 16.67 10.64 1.29
CA PHE A 61 15.31 11.12 1.04
C PHE A 61 14.75 10.63 -0.30
N ALA A 62 15.51 10.76 -1.39
CA ALA A 62 15.11 10.31 -2.72
C ALA A 62 14.81 8.80 -2.75
N ASP A 63 15.67 7.98 -2.14
CA ASP A 63 15.46 6.52 -2.08
C ASP A 63 14.20 6.17 -1.27
N ARG A 64 13.94 6.88 -0.18
CA ARG A 64 12.73 6.66 0.64
C ARG A 64 11.47 7.02 -0.12
N VAL A 65 11.48 8.13 -0.85
CA VAL A 65 10.36 8.55 -1.72
C VAL A 65 10.14 7.51 -2.83
N MET A 66 11.20 7.11 -3.53
CA MET A 66 11.08 6.12 -4.61
C MET A 66 10.57 4.77 -4.09
N ARG A 67 11.08 4.28 -2.95
CA ARG A 67 10.56 3.05 -2.33
C ARG A 67 9.08 3.14 -1.99
N ARG A 68 8.62 4.30 -1.52
CA ARG A 68 7.20 4.52 -1.22
C ARG A 68 6.36 4.47 -2.49
N ILE A 69 6.78 5.16 -3.55
CA ILE A 69 6.11 5.15 -4.86
C ILE A 69 6.04 3.71 -5.40
N TYR A 70 7.15 2.97 -5.39
CA TYR A 70 7.15 1.58 -5.86
C TYR A 70 6.26 0.65 -5.02
N ARG A 71 6.18 0.88 -3.70
CA ARG A 71 5.30 0.09 -2.82
C ARG A 71 3.82 0.37 -3.08
N GLU A 72 3.47 1.62 -3.36
CA GLU A 72 2.10 2.03 -3.66
C GLU A 72 1.69 1.68 -5.11
N GLN A 73 2.66 1.60 -6.04
CA GLN A 73 2.43 1.18 -7.43
C GLN A 73 2.43 -0.32 -7.65
N LYS A 74 2.96 -1.14 -6.73
CA LYS A 74 2.78 -2.60 -6.84
C LYS A 74 1.29 -2.88 -6.66
N PRO A 75 0.59 -3.39 -7.70
CA PRO A 75 -0.76 -3.89 -7.48
C PRO A 75 -0.60 -5.03 -6.47
N LYS A 76 -1.19 -4.86 -5.28
CA LYS A 76 -1.47 -6.04 -4.45
C LYS A 76 -2.31 -6.92 -5.36
N SER A 77 -1.76 -8.06 -5.77
CA SER A 77 -2.54 -9.07 -6.46
C SER A 77 -3.79 -9.29 -5.62
N GLU A 78 -4.99 -9.13 -6.20
CA GLU A 78 -6.25 -9.24 -5.46
C GLU A 78 -6.31 -10.55 -4.66
N LEU A 79 -5.65 -11.59 -5.16
CA LEU A 79 -5.43 -12.85 -4.49
C LEU A 79 -4.66 -12.66 -3.16
N GLU A 80 -3.51 -11.99 -3.17
CA GLU A 80 -2.67 -11.83 -1.96
C GLU A 80 -3.38 -11.01 -0.87
N SER A 81 -4.21 -10.04 -1.27
CA SER A 81 -5.08 -9.28 -0.35
C SER A 81 -6.24 -10.11 0.22
N TRP A 82 -6.70 -11.15 -0.49
CA TRP A 82 -7.79 -12.03 -0.05
C TRP A 82 -7.28 -13.24 0.75
N PHE A 83 -6.07 -13.73 0.47
CA PHE A 83 -5.44 -14.85 1.17
C PHE A 83 -4.95 -14.49 2.58
N GLU A 84 -4.50 -13.25 2.83
CA GLU A 84 -4.08 -12.80 4.17
C GLU A 84 -5.17 -12.96 5.24
N PRO A 85 -6.40 -12.44 5.06
CA PRO A 85 -7.47 -12.62 6.05
C PRO A 85 -7.93 -14.08 6.16
N LEU A 86 -7.93 -14.86 5.07
CA LEU A 86 -8.29 -16.28 5.07
C LEU A 86 -7.34 -17.12 5.95
N MET A 87 -6.04 -16.88 5.85
CA MET A 87 -5.02 -17.52 6.69
C MET A 87 -5.20 -17.23 8.18
N SER A 88 -5.69 -16.04 8.54
CA SER A 88 -5.93 -15.68 9.95
C SER A 88 -7.05 -16.50 10.59
N ILE A 89 -8.11 -16.79 9.83
CA ILE A 89 -9.28 -17.57 10.28
C ILE A 89 -9.00 -19.07 10.25
N PHE A 90 -8.04 -19.52 9.44
CA PHE A 90 -7.67 -20.93 9.35
C PHE A 90 -7.12 -21.51 10.67
N ARG A 91 -6.38 -20.72 11.47
CA ARG A 91 -5.82 -21.19 12.75
C ARG A 91 -6.87 -21.67 13.76
N PRO A 92 -7.90 -20.87 14.13
CA PRO A 92 -8.93 -21.34 15.06
C PRO A 92 -9.75 -22.51 14.47
N ILE A 93 -9.99 -22.53 13.15
CA ILE A 93 -10.70 -23.64 12.48
C ILE A 93 -9.89 -24.93 12.54
N ALA A 94 -8.59 -24.88 12.27
CA ALA A 94 -7.72 -26.06 12.34
C ALA A 94 -7.69 -26.65 13.76
N VAL A 95 -7.63 -25.80 14.80
CA VAL A 95 -7.71 -26.25 16.19
C VAL A 95 -9.06 -26.92 16.47
N ALA A 96 -10.17 -26.33 16.06
CA ALA A 96 -11.50 -26.92 16.22
C ALA A 96 -11.63 -28.27 15.48
N ALA A 97 -11.08 -28.37 14.27
CA ALA A 97 -11.08 -29.60 13.48
C ALA A 97 -10.31 -30.72 14.19
N VAL A 98 -9.15 -30.42 14.79
CA VAL A 98 -8.37 -31.39 15.58
C VAL A 98 -9.19 -31.89 16.77
N PHE A 99 -9.90 -31.00 17.48
CA PHE A 99 -10.77 -31.41 18.59
C PHE A 99 -11.91 -32.32 18.14
N ILE A 100 -12.56 -32.01 17.01
CA ILE A 100 -13.63 -32.84 16.45
C ILE A 100 -13.09 -34.21 16.04
N ILE A 101 -11.93 -34.27 15.39
CA ILE A 101 -11.28 -35.53 15.00
C ILE A 101 -10.95 -36.36 16.24
N LEU A 102 -10.38 -35.75 17.29
CA LEU A 102 -10.09 -36.44 18.54
C LEU A 102 -11.36 -36.97 19.22
N LEU A 103 -12.44 -36.20 19.20
CA LEU A 103 -13.73 -36.61 19.76
C LEU A 103 -14.31 -37.79 18.99
N LEU A 104 -14.28 -37.74 17.65
CA LEU A 104 -14.72 -38.84 16.79
C LEU A 104 -13.87 -40.10 17.00
N MET A 105 -12.55 -39.97 17.08
CA MET A 105 -11.66 -41.09 17.37
C MET A 105 -11.93 -41.70 18.76
N SER A 106 -12.12 -40.87 19.78
CA SER A 106 -12.42 -41.32 21.14
C SER A 106 -13.76 -42.07 21.20
N TYR A 107 -14.80 -41.50 20.58
CA TYR A 107 -16.11 -42.14 20.48
C TYR A 107 -16.04 -43.47 19.74
N ASN A 108 -15.35 -43.52 18.60
CA ASN A 108 -15.17 -44.75 17.83
C ASN A 108 -14.40 -45.83 18.63
N MET A 109 -13.35 -45.43 19.36
CA MET A 109 -12.55 -46.36 20.17
C MET A 109 -13.37 -47.03 21.29
N ILE A 110 -14.24 -46.28 21.97
CA ILE A 110 -15.10 -46.81 23.04
C ILE A 110 -16.18 -47.73 22.48
N SER A 111 -16.77 -47.36 21.33
CA SER A 111 -17.90 -48.07 20.75
C SER A 111 -17.50 -49.35 20.02
N THR A 112 -16.37 -49.35 19.30
CA THR A 112 -16.05 -50.42 18.33
C THR A 112 -14.82 -51.27 18.72
N LYS A 113 -14.01 -50.87 19.72
CA LYS A 113 -12.77 -51.56 20.17
C LYS A 113 -11.75 -51.91 19.06
N GLN A 114 -11.94 -51.41 17.84
CA GLN A 114 -11.05 -51.58 16.70
C GLN A 114 -10.72 -50.21 16.15
N ILE A 115 -9.43 -49.90 16.00
CA ILE A 115 -8.96 -48.66 15.39
C ILE A 115 -9.08 -48.84 13.87
N SER A 116 -10.25 -48.56 13.31
CA SER A 116 -10.44 -48.53 11.85
C SER A 116 -10.91 -47.14 11.40
N VAL A 117 -10.13 -46.54 10.49
CA VAL A 117 -10.44 -45.26 9.84
C VAL A 117 -11.80 -45.31 9.11
N GLN A 118 -12.20 -46.50 8.66
CA GLN A 118 -13.50 -46.71 7.99
C GLN A 118 -14.68 -46.55 8.97
N GLY A 119 -14.52 -46.98 10.22
CA GLY A 119 -15.54 -46.81 11.27
C GLY A 119 -15.67 -45.36 11.76
N ALA A 120 -14.58 -44.59 11.73
CA ALA A 120 -14.57 -43.19 12.18
C ALA A 120 -15.26 -42.23 11.18
N LEU A 121 -15.26 -42.56 9.89
CA LEU A 121 -15.90 -41.76 8.85
C LEU A 121 -17.35 -42.19 8.57
N ALA A 122 -17.89 -43.17 9.32
CA ALA A 122 -19.21 -43.77 9.08
C ALA A 122 -19.45 -44.10 7.60
N ILE A 123 -18.39 -44.51 6.89
CA ILE A 123 -18.51 -45.00 5.53
C ILE A 123 -19.03 -46.43 5.67
N SER A 124 -20.35 -46.54 5.82
CA SER A 124 -21.05 -47.79 5.58
C SER A 124 -20.60 -48.27 4.21
N ASN A 125 -19.99 -49.46 4.13
CA ASN A 125 -19.97 -50.20 2.88
C ASN A 125 -21.43 -50.56 2.56
N VAL A 126 -22.21 -49.58 2.10
CA VAL A 126 -23.36 -49.87 1.26
C VAL A 126 -22.71 -50.43 0.02
N ALA A 127 -22.67 -51.76 -0.06
CA ALA A 127 -22.31 -52.44 -1.28
C ALA A 127 -23.17 -51.81 -2.37
N VAL A 128 -22.54 -51.27 -3.41
CA VAL A 128 -23.26 -50.60 -4.52
C VAL A 128 -24.29 -51.56 -5.16
N GLU A 129 -24.11 -52.87 -4.95
CA GLU A 129 -25.08 -53.93 -5.28
C GLU A 129 -26.43 -53.83 -4.54
N GLU A 130 -26.50 -53.31 -3.31
CA GLU A 130 -27.76 -53.21 -2.55
C GLU A 130 -28.61 -51.99 -2.94
N ALA A 131 -28.00 -51.00 -3.64
CA ALA A 131 -28.70 -49.82 -4.16
C ALA A 131 -29.31 -50.03 -5.57
N PHE A 132 -29.00 -51.17 -6.21
CA PHE A 132 -29.59 -51.57 -7.48
C PHE A 132 -30.23 -52.95 -7.32
N ASP A 133 -31.42 -52.99 -6.72
CA ASP A 133 -32.33 -54.12 -6.87
C ASP A 133 -33.19 -53.88 -8.12
N PRO A 134 -32.88 -54.47 -9.29
CA PRO A 134 -33.78 -54.44 -10.43
C PRO A 134 -34.88 -55.49 -10.22
N ALA A 135 -35.71 -55.33 -9.19
CA ALA A 135 -36.96 -56.07 -9.03
C ALA A 135 -38.05 -55.56 -10.00
N VAL A 136 -37.68 -55.27 -11.26
CA VAL A 136 -38.58 -55.23 -12.40
C VAL A 136 -38.42 -56.55 -13.13
N ASN A 137 -38.77 -57.65 -12.44
CA ASN A 137 -39.09 -58.89 -13.12
C ASN A 137 -40.55 -58.80 -13.57
N LEU A 138 -40.67 -58.52 -14.86
CA LEU A 138 -41.84 -58.72 -15.70
C LEU A 138 -42.53 -60.05 -15.37
N THR A 139 -43.71 -60.00 -14.77
CA THR A 139 -44.71 -61.06 -14.98
C THR A 139 -45.65 -60.58 -16.09
N VAL A 140 -45.27 -60.94 -17.32
CA VAL A 140 -46.21 -61.10 -18.43
C VAL A 140 -46.48 -62.60 -18.52
N GLU A 141 -47.58 -63.05 -17.94
CA GLU A 141 -48.46 -64.10 -18.49
C GLU A 141 -49.84 -64.00 -17.84
#